data_AF-A0A091DT65-F1
#
_entry.id   AF-A0A091DT65-F1
#
_cell.length_a   1.000
_cell.length_b   1.000
_cell.length_c   1.000
_cell.angle_alpha   90.00
_cell.angle_beta   90.00
_cell.angle_gamma   90.00
#
_symmetry.space_group_name_H-M   'P 1'
#
loop_
_entity.id
_entity.type
_entity.pdbx_description
1 polymer ?
#
loop_
_entity_poly.entity_id
_entity_poly.type
_entity_poly.pdbx_seq_one_letter_code
_entity_poly.pdbx_strand_id
1 'polypeptide(L)'
;RLRERTREREAEREAEAARAAEREQEIDRWRVKCVQEVEEKKREQELKAAADGVLSEVRKKQADTKRMVDILRALEKLRKLRKEAAARKGVCPPASADETFEHHLQRLRKLIKKRSELYEAEERALRVMLEGEQEEERKRELEKKQRKEKEKFLLQKREIESKLFGDPDEFPLAHLLQPFRQYYLQAEHSVPALIQIRHDWDQFLVPADHPKGSSVPQGWVLPPLPSNDIWASTVKLQ
;
A
#
# COMPACT_ATOMS: atom_id res chain seq x y z
N ARG A 1 -24.47 -57.11 1.59
CA ARG A 1 -25.50 -56.49 0.72
C ARG A 1 -26.41 -55.50 1.46
N LEU A 2 -27.40 -55.91 2.28
CA LEU A 2 -28.30 -54.94 2.94
C LEU A 2 -27.58 -54.06 3.98
N ARG A 3 -26.67 -54.65 4.76
CA ARG A 3 -25.83 -53.95 5.75
C ARG A 3 -24.78 -53.00 5.13
N GLU A 4 -24.36 -53.26 3.89
CA GLU A 4 -23.43 -52.37 3.16
C GLU A 4 -24.19 -51.15 2.63
N ARG A 5 -25.39 -51.37 2.06
CA ARG A 5 -26.27 -50.28 1.61
C ARG A 5 -26.71 -49.35 2.73
N THR A 6 -26.90 -49.84 3.96
CA THR A 6 -27.21 -48.98 5.11
C THR A 6 -26.00 -48.14 5.51
N ARG A 7 -24.79 -48.72 5.51
CA ARG A 7 -23.54 -48.00 5.80
C ARG A 7 -23.21 -46.95 4.76
N GLU A 8 -23.43 -47.23 3.48
CA GLU A 8 -23.25 -46.25 2.39
C GLU A 8 -24.20 -45.06 2.55
N ARG A 9 -25.47 -45.30 2.90
CA ARG A 9 -26.45 -44.24 3.16
C ARG A 9 -26.14 -43.43 4.42
N GLU A 10 -25.60 -44.07 5.46
CA GLU A 10 -25.14 -43.39 6.67
C GLU A 10 -23.92 -42.51 6.36
N ALA A 11 -22.93 -43.03 5.62
CA ALA A 11 -21.76 -42.26 5.20
C ALA A 11 -22.13 -41.07 4.28
N GLU A 12 -23.10 -41.25 3.38
CA GLU A 12 -23.60 -40.17 2.53
C GLU A 12 -24.29 -39.06 3.34
N ARG A 13 -25.09 -39.43 4.34
CA ARG A 13 -25.72 -38.49 5.28
C ARG A 13 -24.70 -37.76 6.15
N GLU A 14 -23.68 -38.45 6.65
CA GLU A 14 -22.59 -37.85 7.41
C GLU A 14 -21.77 -36.88 6.55
N ALA A 15 -21.47 -37.24 5.30
CA ALA A 15 -20.79 -36.35 4.36
C ALA A 15 -21.64 -35.12 4.01
N GLU A 16 -22.95 -35.27 3.86
CA GLU A 16 -23.86 -34.14 3.65
C GLU A 16 -23.95 -33.22 4.88
N ALA A 17 -24.04 -33.81 6.07
CA ALA A 17 -24.02 -33.07 7.33
C ALA A 17 -22.68 -32.33 7.54
N ALA A 18 -21.55 -32.95 7.20
CA ALA A 18 -20.24 -32.31 7.25
C ALA A 18 -20.15 -31.11 6.30
N ARG A 19 -20.61 -31.26 5.05
CA ARG A 19 -20.68 -30.15 4.08
C ARG A 19 -21.62 -29.03 4.51
N ALA A 20 -22.72 -29.35 5.21
CA ALA A 20 -23.61 -28.35 5.77
C ALA A 20 -22.94 -27.61 6.93
N ALA A 21 -22.25 -28.32 7.82
CA ALA A 21 -21.51 -27.74 8.94
C ALA A 21 -20.34 -26.85 8.46
N GLU A 22 -19.63 -27.23 7.39
CA GLU A 22 -18.60 -26.38 6.78
C GLU A 22 -19.18 -25.06 6.26
N ARG A 23 -20.31 -25.12 5.54
CA ARG A 23 -21.02 -23.92 5.06
C ARG A 23 -21.50 -23.04 6.22
N GLU A 24 -22.00 -23.64 7.29
CA GLU A 24 -22.43 -22.90 8.48
C GLU A 24 -21.23 -22.22 9.17
N GLN A 25 -20.10 -22.92 9.29
CA GLN A 25 -18.86 -22.32 9.80
C GLN A 25 -18.36 -21.16 8.94
N GLU A 26 -18.44 -21.26 7.60
CA GLU A 26 -18.09 -20.15 6.70
C GLU A 26 -19.00 -18.95 6.91
N ILE A 27 -20.31 -19.18 7.04
CA ILE A 27 -21.29 -18.13 7.32
C ILE A 27 -20.99 -17.47 8.67
N ASP A 28 -20.69 -18.24 9.71
CA ASP A 28 -20.39 -17.70 11.03
C ASP A 28 -19.08 -16.91 11.04
N ARG A 29 -18.04 -17.41 10.37
CA ARG A 29 -16.79 -16.66 10.18
C ARG A 29 -17.05 -15.33 9.46
N TRP A 30 -17.89 -15.35 8.43
CA TRP A 30 -18.25 -14.13 7.70
C TRP A 30 -19.05 -13.15 8.57
N ARG A 31 -20.02 -13.64 9.37
CA ARG A 31 -20.78 -12.82 10.32
C ARG A 31 -19.87 -12.17 11.35
N VAL A 32 -18.95 -12.94 11.94
CA VAL A 32 -17.96 -12.41 12.90
C VAL A 32 -17.13 -11.31 12.25
N LYS A 33 -16.66 -11.51 11.01
CA LYS A 33 -15.92 -10.50 10.27
C LYS A 33 -16.75 -9.23 10.03
N CYS A 34 -18.01 -9.36 9.62
CA CYS A 34 -18.90 -8.21 9.42
C CYS A 34 -19.15 -7.44 10.73
N VAL A 35 -19.34 -8.13 11.85
CA VAL A 35 -19.49 -7.50 13.17
C VAL A 35 -18.22 -6.76 13.55
N GLN A 36 -17.05 -7.40 13.38
CA GLN A 36 -15.75 -6.76 13.64
C GLN A 36 -15.55 -5.49 12.81
N GLU A 37 -15.85 -5.52 11.50
CA GLU A 37 -15.74 -4.34 10.63
C GLU A 37 -16.66 -3.18 11.10
N VAL A 38 -17.86 -3.48 11.60
CA VAL A 38 -18.77 -2.46 12.15
C VAL A 38 -18.25 -1.93 13.48
N GLU A 39 -17.77 -2.80 14.36
CA GLU A 39 -17.18 -2.38 15.65
C GLU A 39 -15.93 -1.53 15.45
N GLU A 40 -15.06 -1.87 14.51
CA GLU A 40 -13.88 -1.07 14.15
C GLU A 40 -14.28 0.32 13.68
N LYS A 41 -15.23 0.43 12.74
CA LYS A 41 -15.77 1.73 12.30
C LYS A 41 -16.36 2.54 13.45
N LYS A 42 -17.05 1.88 14.38
CA LYS A 42 -17.60 2.54 15.57
C LYS A 42 -16.49 3.07 16.48
N ARG A 43 -15.45 2.27 16.73
CA ARG A 43 -14.28 2.68 17.52
C ARG A 43 -13.56 3.86 16.86
N GLU A 44 -13.38 3.84 15.54
CA GLU A 44 -12.80 4.96 14.79
C GLU A 44 -13.62 6.25 14.95
N GLN A 45 -14.95 6.17 14.86
CA GLN A 45 -15.83 7.31 15.10
C GLN A 45 -15.75 7.83 16.54
N GLU A 46 -15.70 6.95 17.52
CA GLU A 46 -15.54 7.31 18.93
C GLU A 46 -14.21 8.01 19.20
N LEU A 47 -13.12 7.52 18.61
CA LEU A 47 -11.80 8.15 18.69
C LEU A 47 -11.82 9.56 18.06
N LYS A 48 -12.43 9.71 16.90
CA LYS A 48 -12.59 11.00 16.24
C LYS A 48 -13.41 11.98 17.09
N ALA A 49 -14.53 11.52 17.65
CA ALA A 49 -15.35 12.32 18.54
C ALA A 49 -14.60 12.75 19.81
N ALA A 50 -13.77 11.86 20.38
CA ALA A 50 -12.92 12.20 21.52
C ALA A 50 -11.90 13.29 21.15
N ALA A 51 -11.26 13.20 19.99
CA ALA A 51 -10.32 14.21 19.51
C ALA A 51 -11.00 15.58 19.28
N ASP A 52 -12.18 15.59 18.66
CA ASP A 52 -13.00 16.79 18.49
C ASP A 52 -13.43 17.38 19.85
N GLY A 53 -13.73 16.51 20.83
CA GLY A 53 -14.00 16.88 22.21
C GLY A 53 -12.85 17.68 22.83
N VAL A 54 -11.63 17.16 22.76
CA VAL A 54 -10.42 17.83 23.29
C VAL A 54 -10.20 19.19 22.61
N LEU A 55 -10.32 19.27 21.27
CA LEU A 55 -10.22 20.54 20.55
C LEU A 55 -11.29 21.55 20.98
N SER A 56 -12.52 21.10 21.19
CA SER A 56 -13.61 21.97 21.65
C SER A 56 -13.35 22.54 23.05
N GLU A 57 -12.71 21.76 23.93
CA GLU A 57 -12.29 22.23 25.25
C GLU A 57 -11.21 23.30 25.17
N VAL A 58 -10.21 23.12 24.31
CA VAL A 58 -9.16 24.13 24.07
C VAL A 58 -9.79 25.42 23.54
N ARG A 59 -10.72 25.34 22.58
CA ARG A 59 -11.45 26.51 22.07
C ARG A 59 -12.28 27.19 23.16
N LYS A 60 -12.91 26.42 24.04
CA LYS A 60 -13.63 26.97 25.20
C LYS A 60 -12.69 27.71 26.15
N LYS A 61 -11.50 27.15 26.44
CA LYS A 61 -10.46 27.81 27.23
C LYS A 61 -9.99 29.11 26.59
N GLN A 62 -9.76 29.12 25.26
CA GLN A 62 -9.41 30.35 24.53
C GLN A 62 -10.54 31.39 24.61
N ALA A 63 -11.79 31.00 24.39
CA ALA A 63 -12.94 31.90 24.52
C ALA A 63 -13.05 32.48 25.94
N ASP A 64 -12.74 31.68 26.95
CA ASP A 64 -12.68 32.14 28.35
C ASP A 64 -11.60 33.20 28.57
N THR A 65 -10.39 32.99 28.03
CA THR A 65 -9.33 34.01 28.12
C THR A 65 -9.73 35.33 27.44
N LYS A 66 -10.42 35.28 26.29
CA LYS A 66 -10.96 36.47 25.63
C LYS A 66 -11.98 37.19 26.51
N ARG A 67 -12.91 36.46 27.13
CA ARG A 67 -13.86 37.02 28.10
C ARG A 67 -13.16 37.69 29.29
N MET A 68 -12.10 37.09 29.81
CA MET A 68 -11.31 37.71 30.89
C MET A 68 -10.65 39.03 30.45
N VAL A 69 -10.14 39.11 29.21
CA VAL A 69 -9.61 40.37 28.65
C VAL A 69 -10.69 41.45 28.58
N ASP A 70 -11.90 41.09 28.14
CA ASP A 70 -13.01 42.04 28.03
C ASP A 70 -13.49 42.53 29.40
N ILE A 71 -13.51 41.66 30.41
CA ILE A 71 -13.78 42.05 31.80
C ILE A 71 -12.74 43.05 32.30
N LEU A 72 -11.44 42.82 32.06
CA LEU A 72 -10.40 43.77 32.46
C LEU A 72 -10.56 45.13 31.77
N ARG A 73 -10.94 45.15 30.49
CA ARG A 73 -11.24 46.39 29.75
C ARG A 73 -12.45 47.11 30.34
N ALA A 74 -13.50 46.39 30.71
CA ALA A 74 -14.68 46.97 31.34
C ALA A 74 -14.36 47.55 32.73
N LEU A 75 -13.54 46.85 33.53
CA LEU A 75 -13.07 47.33 34.84
C LEU A 75 -12.24 48.62 34.72
N GLU A 76 -11.34 48.69 33.74
CA GLU A 76 -10.54 49.89 33.49
C GLU A 76 -11.44 51.10 33.14
N LYS A 77 -12.43 50.88 32.25
CA LYS A 77 -13.42 51.93 31.90
C LYS A 77 -14.23 52.37 33.12
N LEU A 78 -14.72 51.42 33.92
CA LEU A 78 -15.50 51.72 35.12
C LEU A 78 -14.68 52.53 36.13
N ARG A 79 -13.39 52.18 36.31
CA ARG A 79 -12.46 52.93 37.16
C ARG A 79 -12.29 54.36 36.67
N LYS A 80 -12.05 54.57 35.37
CA LYS A 80 -11.93 55.90 34.74
C LYS A 80 -13.18 56.76 34.98
N LEU A 81 -14.37 56.21 34.71
CA LEU A 81 -15.64 56.91 34.93
C LEU A 81 -15.86 57.28 36.41
N ARG A 82 -15.54 56.38 37.35
CA ARG A 82 -15.63 56.68 38.79
C ARG A 82 -14.66 57.79 39.20
N LYS A 83 -13.47 57.82 38.60
CA LYS A 83 -12.46 58.85 38.84
C LYS A 83 -12.92 60.22 38.35
N GLU A 84 -13.46 60.28 37.13
CA GLU A 84 -14.04 61.50 36.56
C GLU A 84 -15.24 62.01 37.38
N ALA A 85 -16.12 61.10 37.82
CA ALA A 85 -17.27 61.45 38.64
C ALA A 85 -16.87 61.99 40.03
N ALA A 86 -15.81 61.43 40.64
CA ALA A 86 -15.26 61.94 41.90
C ALA A 86 -14.61 63.32 41.71
N ALA A 87 -13.83 63.49 40.63
CA ALA A 87 -13.20 64.77 40.29
C ALA A 87 -14.23 65.89 40.08
N ARG A 88 -15.36 65.62 39.43
CA ARG A 88 -16.48 66.58 39.30
C ARG A 88 -17.10 66.98 40.65
N LYS A 89 -16.99 66.13 41.67
CA LYS A 89 -17.41 66.42 43.06
C LYS A 89 -16.31 67.07 43.90
N GLY A 90 -15.16 67.40 43.31
CA GLY A 90 -14.00 67.97 44.01
C GLY A 90 -13.21 66.96 44.84
N VAL A 91 -13.51 65.66 44.75
CA VAL A 91 -12.82 64.61 45.51
C VAL A 91 -11.88 63.85 44.56
N CYS A 92 -10.59 63.85 44.85
CA CYS A 92 -9.61 63.07 44.09
C CYS A 92 -9.16 61.85 44.90
N PRO A 93 -9.31 60.61 44.39
CA PRO A 93 -8.70 59.45 45.02
C PRO A 93 -7.17 59.60 45.13
N PRO A 94 -6.54 59.03 46.17
CA PRO A 94 -5.08 59.10 46.33
C PRO A 94 -4.35 58.36 45.19
N ALA A 95 -3.24 58.92 44.72
CA ALA A 95 -2.47 58.39 43.59
C ALA A 95 -1.99 56.94 43.81
N SER A 96 -1.67 56.55 45.04
CA SER A 96 -1.28 55.18 45.42
C SER A 96 -2.36 54.14 45.11
N ALA A 97 -3.64 54.51 45.17
CA ALA A 97 -4.75 53.62 44.84
C ALA A 97 -4.86 53.36 43.32
N ASP A 98 -4.39 54.30 42.50
CA ASP A 98 -4.35 54.11 41.05
C ASP A 98 -3.14 53.31 40.62
N GLU A 99 -1.98 53.56 41.22
CA GLU A 99 -0.76 52.78 40.97
C GLU A 99 -0.97 51.31 41.32
N THR A 100 -1.61 51.01 42.46
CA THR A 100 -1.94 49.63 42.84
C THR A 100 -2.94 48.99 41.89
N PHE A 101 -3.99 49.72 41.47
CA PHE A 101 -4.96 49.21 40.49
C PHE A 101 -4.29 48.90 39.15
N GLU A 102 -3.50 49.83 38.61
CA GLU A 102 -2.78 49.65 37.35
C GLU A 102 -1.77 48.51 37.45
N HIS A 103 -1.05 48.39 38.57
CA HIS A 103 -0.12 47.29 38.80
C HIS A 103 -0.84 45.92 38.76
N HIS A 104 -1.96 45.78 39.47
CA HIS A 104 -2.75 44.54 39.46
C HIS A 104 -3.31 44.23 38.07
N LEU A 105 -3.80 45.25 37.37
CA LEU A 105 -4.37 45.11 36.04
C LEU A 105 -3.31 44.69 35.01
N GLN A 106 -2.11 45.27 35.07
CA GLN A 106 -0.96 44.87 34.26
C GLN A 106 -0.52 43.43 34.56
N ARG A 107 -0.45 43.03 35.83
CA ARG A 107 -0.11 41.66 36.22
C ARG A 107 -1.12 40.65 35.66
N LEU A 108 -2.42 40.95 35.76
CA LEU A 108 -3.48 40.09 35.20
C LEU A 108 -3.43 40.02 33.67
N ARG A 109 -3.17 41.16 32.99
CA ARG A 109 -2.96 41.19 31.53
C ARG A 109 -1.81 40.28 31.10
N LYS A 110 -0.66 40.34 31.79
CA LYS A 110 0.49 39.47 31.51
C LYS A 110 0.14 37.99 31.67
N LEU A 111 -0.58 37.64 32.74
CA LEU A 111 -1.03 36.27 32.98
C LEU A 111 -2.00 35.75 31.90
N ILE A 112 -3.00 36.56 31.53
CA ILE A 112 -3.96 36.19 30.49
C ILE A 112 -3.27 36.06 29.13
N LYS A 113 -2.34 36.97 28.80
CA LYS A 113 -1.54 36.89 27.57
C LYS A 113 -0.77 35.57 27.49
N LYS A 114 -0.06 35.20 28.57
CA LYS A 114 0.67 33.92 28.63
C LYS A 114 -0.26 32.71 28.46
N ARG A 115 -1.44 32.72 29.12
CA ARG A 115 -2.45 31.65 28.96
C ARG A 115 -2.98 31.57 27.53
N SER A 116 -3.25 32.71 26.90
CA SER A 116 -3.71 32.77 25.51
C SER A 116 -2.68 32.15 24.56
N GLU A 117 -1.39 32.50 24.71
CA GLU A 117 -0.31 31.95 23.89
C GLU A 117 -0.19 30.42 24.04
N LEU A 118 -0.35 29.90 25.26
CA LEU A 118 -0.32 28.45 25.52
C LEU A 118 -1.49 27.73 24.85
N TYR A 119 -2.72 28.22 25.01
CA TYR A 119 -3.88 27.57 24.40
C TYR A 119 -3.89 27.68 22.86
N GLU A 120 -3.33 28.74 22.30
CA GLU A 120 -3.12 28.88 20.85
C GLU A 120 -2.06 27.89 20.34
N ALA A 121 -0.98 27.67 21.09
CA ALA A 121 0.02 26.66 20.75
C ALA A 121 -0.53 25.24 20.86
N GLU A 122 -1.30 24.95 21.91
CA GLU A 122 -2.00 23.67 22.12
C GLU A 122 -2.96 23.36 20.97
N GLU A 123 -3.81 24.31 20.58
CA GLU A 123 -4.73 24.12 19.45
C GLU A 123 -3.99 23.88 18.13
N ARG A 124 -2.91 24.64 17.87
CA ARG A 124 -2.08 24.44 16.66
C ARG A 124 -1.45 23.05 16.64
N ALA A 125 -0.90 22.59 17.76
CA ALA A 125 -0.30 21.26 17.85
C ALA A 125 -1.32 20.15 17.59
N LEU A 126 -2.49 20.22 18.24
CA LEU A 126 -3.57 19.24 18.04
C LEU A 126 -4.06 19.21 16.59
N ARG A 127 -4.17 20.37 15.93
CA ARG A 127 -4.58 20.45 14.54
C ARG A 127 -3.58 19.78 13.60
N VAL A 128 -2.28 20.02 13.78
CA VAL A 128 -1.23 19.37 12.98
C VAL A 128 -1.23 17.86 13.19
N MET A 129 -1.44 17.39 14.42
CA MET A 129 -1.54 15.95 14.69
C MET A 129 -2.72 15.31 13.96
N LEU A 130 -3.89 15.95 13.98
CA LEU A 130 -5.10 15.47 13.27
C LEU A 130 -4.93 15.49 11.74
N GLU A 131 -4.32 16.53 11.20
CA GLU A 131 -4.03 16.64 9.76
C GLU A 131 -3.03 15.55 9.33
N GLY A 132 -1.96 15.33 10.12
CA GLY A 132 -0.97 14.29 9.86
C GLY A 132 -1.55 12.88 9.93
N GLU A 133 -2.46 12.61 10.87
CA GLU A 133 -3.15 11.32 10.96
C GLU A 133 -4.05 11.07 9.73
N GLN A 134 -4.81 12.08 9.29
CA GLN A 134 -5.62 11.99 8.06
C GLN A 134 -4.76 11.79 6.81
N GLU A 135 -3.61 12.45 6.72
CA GLU A 135 -2.70 12.31 5.59
C GLU A 135 -2.09 10.89 5.53
N GLU A 136 -1.66 10.37 6.68
CA GLU A 136 -1.18 8.98 6.79
C GLU A 136 -2.27 7.96 6.47
N GLU A 137 -3.52 8.18 6.91
CA GLU A 137 -4.65 7.33 6.54
C GLU A 137 -4.88 7.30 5.03
N ARG A 138 -4.91 8.47 4.37
CA ARG A 138 -5.05 8.58 2.90
C ARG A 138 -3.91 7.86 2.16
N LYS A 139 -2.69 7.98 2.65
CA LYS A 139 -1.52 7.29 2.09
C LYS A 139 -1.67 5.77 2.19
N ARG A 140 -2.07 5.27 3.36
CA ARG A 140 -2.34 3.82 3.58
C ARG A 140 -3.47 3.32 2.69
N GLU A 141 -4.53 4.08 2.49
CA GLU A 141 -5.61 3.72 1.57
C GLU A 141 -5.12 3.62 0.13
N LEU A 142 -4.30 4.59 -0.32
CA LEU A 142 -3.71 4.57 -1.65
C LEU A 142 -2.79 3.37 -1.84
N GLU A 143 -1.92 3.07 -0.87
CA GLU A 143 -1.05 1.88 -0.90
C GLU A 143 -1.86 0.58 -0.96
N LYS A 144 -2.95 0.47 -0.17
CA LYS A 144 -3.88 -0.67 -0.23
C LYS A 144 -4.53 -0.80 -1.61
N LYS A 145 -4.95 0.31 -2.23
CA LYS A 145 -5.52 0.31 -3.59
C LYS A 145 -4.50 -0.15 -4.62
N GLN A 146 -3.29 0.42 -4.59
CA GLN A 146 -2.20 0.03 -5.49
C GLN A 146 -1.83 -1.45 -5.32
N ARG A 147 -1.82 -1.97 -4.09
CA ARG A 147 -1.56 -3.39 -3.84
C ARG A 147 -2.65 -4.28 -4.45
N LYS A 148 -3.93 -3.92 -4.28
CA LYS A 148 -5.06 -4.64 -4.90
C LYS A 148 -5.00 -4.57 -6.43
N GLU A 149 -4.62 -3.43 -7.00
CA GLU A 149 -4.46 -3.29 -8.45
C GLU A 149 -3.30 -4.15 -8.98
N LYS A 150 -2.15 -4.15 -8.28
CA LYS A 150 -1.02 -5.03 -8.61
C LYS A 150 -1.42 -6.50 -8.53
N GLU A 151 -2.17 -6.89 -7.51
CA GLU A 151 -2.67 -8.26 -7.36
C GLU A 151 -3.64 -8.65 -8.48
N LYS A 152 -4.59 -7.77 -8.83
CA LYS A 152 -5.48 -7.96 -9.98
C LYS A 152 -4.70 -8.10 -11.29
N PHE A 153 -3.71 -7.25 -11.50
CA PHE A 153 -2.86 -7.31 -12.69
C PHE A 153 -2.09 -8.64 -12.76
N LEU A 154 -1.53 -9.09 -11.63
CA LEU A 154 -0.84 -10.39 -11.56
C LEU A 154 -1.80 -11.56 -11.84
N LEU A 155 -3.02 -11.50 -11.31
CA LEU A 155 -4.04 -12.52 -11.56
C LEU A 155 -4.44 -12.56 -13.04
N GLN A 156 -4.70 -11.40 -13.64
CA GLN A 156 -4.98 -11.28 -15.07
C GLN A 156 -3.83 -11.80 -15.92
N LYS A 157 -2.59 -11.48 -15.54
CA LYS A 157 -1.40 -11.99 -16.23
C LYS A 157 -1.37 -13.52 -16.19
N ARG A 158 -1.58 -14.13 -15.03
CA ARG A 158 -1.64 -15.60 -14.89
C ARG A 158 -2.77 -16.20 -15.73
N GLU A 159 -3.94 -15.56 -15.74
CA GLU A 159 -5.08 -16.00 -16.54
C GLU A 159 -4.77 -15.96 -18.05
N ILE A 160 -4.10 -14.91 -18.52
CA ILE A 160 -3.65 -14.79 -19.91
C ILE A 160 -2.59 -15.86 -20.22
N GLU A 161 -1.60 -16.04 -19.35
CA GLU A 161 -0.56 -17.07 -19.51
C GLU A 161 -1.18 -18.48 -19.60
N SER A 162 -2.13 -18.79 -18.73
CA SER A 162 -2.87 -20.06 -18.75
C SER A 162 -3.67 -20.25 -20.06
N LYS A 163 -4.36 -19.21 -20.55
CA LYS A 163 -5.11 -19.30 -21.81
C LYS A 163 -4.22 -19.45 -23.05
N LEU A 164 -3.02 -18.85 -23.05
CA LEU A 164 -2.10 -18.89 -24.18
C LEU A 164 -1.24 -20.16 -24.21
N PHE A 165 -0.81 -20.65 -23.05
CA PHE A 165 0.19 -21.71 -22.92
C PHE A 165 -0.35 -22.99 -22.24
N GLY A 166 -1.60 -22.98 -21.81
CA GLY A 166 -2.21 -24.05 -21.00
C GLY A 166 -1.95 -23.86 -19.51
N ASP A 167 -2.72 -24.57 -18.68
CA ASP A 167 -2.51 -24.58 -17.23
C ASP A 167 -1.20 -25.34 -16.91
N PRO A 168 -0.21 -24.68 -16.29
CA PRO A 168 1.04 -25.34 -15.92
C PRO A 168 0.85 -26.52 -14.94
N ASP A 169 -0.23 -26.54 -14.16
CA ASP A 169 -0.51 -27.59 -13.17
C ASP A 169 -1.23 -28.80 -13.79
N GLU A 170 -2.01 -28.61 -14.87
CA GLU A 170 -2.75 -29.71 -15.52
C GLU A 170 -1.93 -30.41 -16.61
N PHE A 171 -1.02 -29.70 -17.27
CA PHE A 171 -0.25 -30.26 -18.38
C PHE A 171 1.24 -29.88 -18.28
N PRO A 172 2.11 -30.78 -17.79
CA PRO A 172 3.54 -30.52 -17.72
C PRO A 172 4.15 -30.62 -19.13
N LEU A 173 3.86 -29.65 -20.00
CA LEU A 173 4.53 -29.45 -21.30
C LEU A 173 6.06 -29.42 -21.12
N ALA A 174 6.51 -28.97 -19.96
CA ALA A 174 7.91 -29.00 -19.55
C ALA A 174 8.52 -30.41 -19.63
N HIS A 175 7.78 -31.47 -19.29
CA HIS A 175 8.24 -32.86 -19.37
C HIS A 175 8.23 -33.41 -20.80
N LEU A 176 7.20 -33.09 -21.60
CA LEU A 176 7.15 -33.55 -23.01
C LEU A 176 8.22 -32.89 -23.88
N LEU A 177 8.55 -31.63 -23.60
CA LEU A 177 9.61 -30.89 -24.29
C LEU A 177 11.00 -31.15 -23.69
N GLN A 178 11.09 -31.90 -22.59
CA GLN A 178 12.35 -32.19 -21.90
C GLN A 178 13.36 -32.92 -22.81
N PRO A 179 12.98 -33.93 -23.62
CA PRO A 179 13.93 -34.58 -24.53
C PRO A 179 14.49 -33.61 -25.58
N PHE A 180 13.65 -32.71 -26.10
CA PHE A 180 14.09 -31.68 -27.06
C PHE A 180 15.02 -30.66 -26.41
N ARG A 181 14.67 -30.17 -25.22
CA ARG A 181 15.55 -29.26 -24.45
C ARG A 181 16.88 -29.93 -24.13
N GLN A 182 16.87 -31.18 -23.69
CA GLN A 182 18.11 -31.94 -23.42
C GLN A 182 18.94 -32.11 -24.68
N TYR A 183 18.33 -32.40 -25.82
CA TYR A 183 19.03 -32.50 -27.11
C TYR A 183 19.68 -31.18 -27.53
N TYR A 184 18.96 -30.06 -27.46
CA TYR A 184 19.52 -28.76 -27.86
C TYR A 184 20.51 -28.16 -26.86
N LEU A 185 20.36 -28.46 -25.57
CA LEU A 185 21.25 -27.97 -24.50
C LEU A 185 22.36 -28.98 -24.12
N GLN A 186 22.49 -30.10 -24.82
CA GLN A 186 23.47 -31.15 -24.49
C GLN A 186 24.91 -30.63 -24.41
N ALA A 187 25.25 -29.61 -25.22
CA ALA A 187 26.56 -28.97 -25.24
C ALA A 187 26.86 -28.19 -23.95
N GLU A 188 25.84 -27.66 -23.26
CA GLU A 188 26.00 -26.93 -21.99
C GLU A 188 26.27 -27.88 -20.82
N HIS A 189 25.88 -29.15 -20.96
CA HIS A 189 25.95 -30.14 -19.89
C HIS A 189 26.98 -31.25 -20.14
N SER A 190 27.56 -31.34 -21.34
CA SER A 190 28.51 -32.39 -21.72
C SER A 190 29.56 -31.87 -22.69
N VAL A 191 30.81 -31.80 -22.24
CA VAL A 191 31.96 -31.42 -23.07
C VAL A 191 32.15 -32.39 -24.25
N PRO A 192 32.02 -33.72 -24.11
CA PRO A 192 32.01 -34.63 -25.26
C PRO A 192 30.93 -34.30 -26.30
N ALA A 193 29.72 -33.94 -25.85
CA ALA A 193 28.64 -33.56 -26.76
C ALA A 193 28.96 -32.25 -27.50
N LEU A 194 29.54 -31.26 -26.80
CA LEU A 194 30.01 -30.03 -27.42
C LEU A 194 31.09 -30.30 -28.48
N ILE A 195 32.08 -31.14 -28.17
CA ILE A 195 33.14 -31.53 -29.12
C ILE A 195 32.55 -32.26 -30.32
N GLN A 196 31.61 -33.19 -30.11
CA GLN A 196 30.95 -33.92 -31.18
C GLN A 196 30.14 -32.99 -32.08
N ILE A 197 29.32 -32.11 -31.50
CA ILE A 197 28.55 -31.11 -32.25
C ILE A 197 29.51 -30.25 -33.07
N ARG A 198 30.62 -29.80 -32.49
CA ARG A 198 31.60 -28.99 -33.21
C ARG A 198 32.24 -29.76 -34.36
N HIS A 199 32.63 -31.01 -34.13
CA HIS A 199 33.17 -31.90 -35.17
C HIS A 199 32.16 -32.13 -36.30
N ASP A 200 30.89 -32.34 -35.96
CA ASP A 200 29.79 -32.51 -36.93
C ASP A 200 29.49 -31.23 -37.72
N TRP A 201 29.84 -30.05 -37.21
CA TRP A 201 29.80 -28.81 -38.01
C TRP A 201 31.06 -28.63 -38.85
N ASP A 202 32.22 -28.97 -38.30
CA ASP A 202 33.52 -28.82 -38.98
C ASP A 202 33.60 -29.68 -40.25
N GLN A 203 32.89 -30.81 -40.33
CA GLN A 203 32.83 -31.64 -41.55
C GLN A 203 32.33 -30.88 -42.79
N PHE A 204 31.54 -29.81 -42.61
CA PHE A 204 31.00 -28.98 -43.70
C PHE A 204 31.91 -27.81 -44.08
N LEU A 205 33.00 -27.57 -43.34
CA LEU A 205 33.95 -26.48 -43.59
C LEU A 205 35.20 -26.93 -44.34
N VAL A 206 35.37 -28.24 -44.56
CA VAL A 206 36.55 -28.81 -45.21
C VAL A 206 36.32 -28.97 -46.71
N PRO A 207 37.35 -28.79 -47.58
CA PRO A 207 37.22 -28.99 -49.02
C PRO A 207 36.63 -30.35 -49.39
N ALA A 208 35.90 -30.40 -50.51
CA ALA A 208 35.18 -31.59 -50.98
C ALA A 208 36.07 -32.83 -51.18
N ASP A 209 37.39 -32.64 -51.30
CA ASP A 209 38.37 -33.70 -51.52
C ASP A 209 38.88 -34.33 -50.21
N HIS A 210 38.42 -33.82 -49.06
CA HIS A 210 38.82 -34.34 -47.76
C HIS A 210 37.99 -35.57 -47.36
N PRO A 211 38.62 -36.67 -46.89
CA PRO A 211 37.94 -37.95 -46.65
C PRO A 211 36.90 -37.92 -45.53
N LYS A 212 36.91 -36.90 -44.66
CA LYS A 212 35.91 -36.67 -43.62
C LYS A 212 35.00 -35.46 -43.89
N GLY A 213 35.10 -34.86 -45.09
CA GLY A 213 34.26 -33.73 -45.48
C GLY A 213 32.88 -34.22 -45.91
N SER A 214 31.84 -33.46 -45.57
CA SER A 214 30.49 -33.65 -46.09
C SER A 214 30.01 -32.33 -46.68
N SER A 215 29.28 -32.36 -47.80
CA SER A 215 28.68 -31.15 -48.38
C SER A 215 27.31 -30.89 -47.76
N VAL A 216 26.96 -29.62 -47.55
CA VAL A 216 25.61 -29.24 -47.10
C VAL A 216 24.58 -29.73 -48.13
N PRO A 217 23.51 -30.44 -47.71
CA PRO A 217 22.49 -30.93 -48.63
C PRO A 217 21.83 -29.79 -49.43
N GLN A 218 21.71 -30.00 -50.74
CA GLN A 218 21.11 -29.02 -51.65
C GLN A 218 19.61 -28.86 -51.37
N GLY A 219 19.12 -27.62 -51.24
CA GLY A 219 17.70 -27.29 -51.02
C GLY A 219 17.26 -27.08 -49.56
N TRP A 220 18.11 -27.37 -48.58
CA TRP A 220 17.82 -27.06 -47.16
C TRP A 220 18.16 -25.62 -46.76
N VAL A 221 19.07 -25.00 -47.49
CA VAL A 221 19.45 -23.60 -47.32
C VAL A 221 19.52 -23.01 -48.73
N LEU A 222 18.86 -21.87 -48.96
CA LEU A 222 19.03 -21.04 -50.14
C LEU A 222 20.16 -20.04 -49.84
N PRO A 223 21.40 -20.30 -50.26
CA PRO A 223 22.48 -19.37 -49.99
C PRO A 223 22.22 -18.06 -50.74
N PRO A 224 22.47 -16.90 -50.11
CA PRO A 224 22.52 -15.63 -50.82
C PRO A 224 23.65 -15.65 -51.85
N LEU A 225 23.63 -14.70 -52.80
CA LEU A 225 24.72 -14.56 -53.76
C LEU A 225 26.08 -14.49 -53.01
N PRO A 226 27.09 -15.26 -53.44
CA PRO A 226 28.36 -15.34 -52.75
C PRO A 226 29.01 -13.95 -52.68
N SER A 227 29.42 -13.56 -51.49
CA SER A 227 30.01 -12.24 -51.22
C SER A 227 31.50 -12.16 -51.54
N ASN A 228 32.17 -13.30 -51.74
CA ASN A 228 33.55 -13.40 -52.19
C ASN A 228 33.83 -14.74 -52.89
N ASP A 229 34.98 -14.84 -53.55
CA ASP A 229 35.39 -16.02 -54.33
C ASP A 229 35.56 -17.29 -53.45
N ILE A 230 35.92 -17.11 -52.18
CA ILE A 230 36.03 -18.22 -51.22
C ILE A 230 34.64 -18.81 -50.93
N TRP A 231 33.63 -17.97 -50.69
CA TRP A 231 32.23 -18.41 -50.52
C TRP A 231 31.66 -19.02 -51.81
N ALA A 232 32.03 -18.50 -52.97
CA ALA A 232 31.62 -19.08 -54.25
C ALA A 232 32.12 -20.53 -54.41
N SER A 233 33.29 -20.87 -53.85
CA SER A 233 33.86 -22.22 -53.92
C SER A 233 33.15 -23.26 -53.05
N THR A 234 32.44 -22.85 -52.00
CA THR A 234 31.75 -23.75 -51.06
C THR A 234 30.28 -23.96 -51.43
N VAL A 235 29.66 -23.04 -52.19
CA VAL A 235 28.30 -23.17 -52.72
C VAL A 235 28.36 -23.83 -54.09
N LYS A 236 28.44 -25.17 -54.13
CA LYS A 236 28.29 -25.92 -55.38
C LYS A 236 26.81 -25.96 -55.76
N LEU A 237 26.39 -25.14 -56.72
CA LEU A 237 25.17 -25.35 -57.48
C LEU A 237 25.49 -26.35 -58.60
N GLN A 238 25.06 -27.60 -58.44
CA GLN A 238 24.88 -28.53 -59.57
C GLN A 238 23.40 -28.59 -59.95
#